data_AF-A0AAW2GJ03-F1
#
_entry.id   AF-A0AAW2GJ03-F1
#
_cell.length_a   1.000
_cell.length_b   1.000
_cell.length_c   1.000
_cell.angle_alpha   90.00
_cell.angle_beta   90.00
_cell.angle_gamma   90.00
#
_symmetry.space_group_name_H-M   'P 1'
#
loop_
_entity.id
_entity.type
_entity.pdbx_description
1 polymer ?
#
loop_
_entity_poly.entity_id
_entity_poly.type
_entity_poly.pdbx_seq_one_letter_code
_entity_poly.pdbx_strand_id
1 'polypeptide(L)'
;MFPKHVNTTLLCGSKELSKSFMFEAATYWAEEGQRVAYITPMPLESQPAACHDRSNPTVTALKLMRFIYLSDYEALVGQLFKLHTYAAVPSVILIDSLDNYLNFGATKSDDSSTRIAKVCASILHSAKACSRVLKKNVHVCIWSSSNLINNFIRTMYFRNVWHLTEKEDGKMIVVEKFPVGSLLERSYVYHKFEDGIRVLAQILYHSID
;
A
#
# COMPACT_ATOMS: atom_id res chain seq x y z
N MET A 1 13.91 8.64 11.77
CA MET A 1 14.23 9.42 10.55
C MET A 1 13.83 8.59 9.34
N PHE A 2 12.90 9.07 8.50
CA PHE A 2 12.44 8.30 7.34
C PHE A 2 13.56 8.13 6.30
N PRO A 3 13.66 6.97 5.61
CA PRO A 3 14.66 6.77 4.58
C PRO A 3 14.50 7.82 3.48
N LYS A 4 15.62 8.44 3.05
CA LYS A 4 15.63 9.29 1.85
C LYS A 4 15.24 8.46 0.62
N HIS A 5 14.48 9.03 -0.31
CA HIS A 5 14.01 8.38 -1.55
C HIS A 5 13.04 7.22 -1.39
N VAL A 6 12.42 7.09 -0.22
CA VAL A 6 11.34 6.12 0.01
C VAL A 6 10.12 6.90 0.54
N ASN A 7 9.01 6.78 -0.18
CA ASN A 7 7.72 7.34 0.21
C ASN A 7 6.84 6.21 0.72
N THR A 8 6.31 6.34 1.94
CA THR A 8 5.51 5.30 2.59
C THR A 8 4.12 5.78 2.91
N THR A 9 3.14 5.07 2.36
CA THR A 9 1.71 5.30 2.57
C THR A 9 1.10 4.08 3.24
N LEU A 10 0.37 4.30 4.32
CA LEU A 10 -0.51 3.31 4.95
C LEU A 10 -1.95 3.69 4.68
N LEU A 11 -2.71 2.76 4.13
CA LEU A 11 -4.16 2.84 3.95
C LEU A 11 -4.80 1.92 4.98
N CYS A 12 -5.73 2.47 5.75
CA CYS A 12 -6.50 1.76 6.76
C CYS A 12 -7.96 1.72 6.32
N GLY A 13 -8.61 0.55 6.31
CA GLY A 13 -10.02 0.45 5.93
C GLY A 13 -10.54 -0.98 5.93
N SER A 14 -11.81 -1.17 5.59
CA SER A 14 -12.45 -2.50 5.56
C SER A 14 -11.75 -3.48 4.60
N LYS A 15 -11.87 -4.80 4.81
CA LYS A 15 -11.22 -5.79 3.92
C LYS A 15 -11.87 -5.81 2.54
N GLU A 16 -13.15 -5.46 2.49
CA GLU A 16 -14.00 -5.40 1.31
C GLU A 16 -13.46 -4.36 0.31
N LEU A 17 -12.93 -3.23 0.82
CA LEU A 17 -12.34 -2.17 0.01
C LEU A 17 -10.91 -2.46 -0.46
N SER A 18 -10.19 -3.34 0.23
CA SER A 18 -8.74 -3.47 0.06
C SER A 18 -8.38 -3.83 -1.38
N LYS A 19 -9.03 -4.87 -1.93
CA LYS A 19 -8.73 -5.39 -3.26
C LYS A 19 -9.02 -4.37 -4.34
N SER A 20 -10.17 -3.71 -4.27
CA SER A 20 -10.55 -2.65 -5.20
C SER A 20 -9.53 -1.51 -5.16
N PHE A 21 -9.34 -0.89 -4.00
CA PHE A 21 -8.51 0.30 -3.89
C PHE A 21 -7.03 0.03 -4.20
N MET A 22 -6.49 -1.08 -3.72
CA MET A 22 -5.09 -1.46 -3.98
C MET A 22 -4.87 -1.81 -5.46
N PHE A 23 -5.81 -2.50 -6.11
CA PHE A 23 -5.69 -2.80 -7.53
C PHE A 23 -5.77 -1.54 -8.40
N GLU A 24 -6.57 -0.56 -7.98
CA GLU A 24 -6.61 0.74 -8.65
C GLU A 24 -5.34 1.54 -8.43
N ALA A 25 -4.76 1.52 -7.22
CA ALA A 25 -3.44 2.08 -6.97
C ALA A 25 -2.38 1.42 -7.88
N ALA A 26 -2.45 0.11 -8.06
CA ALA A 26 -1.57 -0.62 -8.98
C ALA A 26 -1.74 -0.16 -10.43
N THR A 27 -2.99 -0.03 -10.86
CA THR A 27 -3.34 0.46 -12.19
C THR A 27 -2.81 1.86 -12.43
N TYR A 28 -3.10 2.77 -11.53
CA TYR A 28 -2.65 4.15 -11.59
C TYR A 28 -1.13 4.24 -11.76
N TRP A 29 -0.36 3.57 -10.90
CA TRP A 29 1.09 3.60 -10.98
C TRP A 29 1.65 2.99 -12.26
N ALA A 30 1.03 1.93 -12.76
CA ALA A 30 1.45 1.31 -14.00
C ALA A 30 1.11 2.16 -15.23
N GLU A 31 -0.02 2.87 -15.23
CA GLU A 31 -0.38 3.86 -16.27
C GLU A 31 0.60 5.03 -16.28
N GLU A 32 1.11 5.44 -15.12
CA GLU A 32 2.22 6.40 -14.96
C GLU A 32 3.60 5.80 -15.34
N GLY A 33 3.64 4.63 -15.96
CA GLY A 33 4.86 3.99 -16.43
C GLY A 33 5.75 3.39 -15.33
N GLN A 34 5.26 3.28 -14.09
CA GLN A 34 6.03 2.70 -12.99
C GLN A 34 5.91 1.18 -12.95
N ARG A 35 6.99 0.51 -12.56
CA ARG A 35 6.99 -0.94 -12.33
C ARG A 35 6.44 -1.24 -10.94
N VAL A 36 5.36 -2.01 -10.88
CA VAL A 36 4.60 -2.29 -9.67
C VAL A 36 4.81 -3.73 -9.23
N ALA A 37 5.22 -3.95 -7.99
CA ALA A 37 5.11 -5.25 -7.32
C ALA A 37 3.84 -5.25 -6.47
N TYR A 38 2.83 -6.02 -6.88
CA TYR A 38 1.58 -6.18 -6.17
C TYR A 38 1.63 -7.46 -5.32
N ILE A 39 1.81 -7.32 -4.02
CA ILE A 39 1.90 -8.42 -3.06
C ILE A 39 0.56 -8.58 -2.37
N THR A 40 -0.02 -9.78 -2.40
CA THR A 40 -1.31 -10.07 -1.76
C THR A 40 -1.36 -11.53 -1.32
N PRO A 41 -2.11 -11.87 -0.26
CA PRO A 41 -2.11 -13.22 0.29
C PRO A 41 -2.77 -14.27 -0.60
N MET A 42 -3.70 -13.85 -1.47
CA MET A 42 -4.47 -14.75 -2.32
C MET A 42 -4.50 -14.27 -3.77
N PRO A 43 -4.52 -15.19 -4.75
CA PRO A 43 -4.77 -14.85 -6.14
C PRO A 43 -6.04 -14.00 -6.33
N LEU A 44 -5.99 -13.09 -7.30
CA LEU A 44 -7.19 -12.39 -7.76
C LEU A 44 -7.95 -13.32 -8.71
N GLU A 45 -9.12 -13.80 -8.29
CA GLU A 45 -9.95 -14.70 -9.09
C GLU A 45 -10.56 -13.99 -10.32
N SER A 46 -10.84 -12.70 -10.16
CA SER A 46 -11.36 -11.82 -11.20
C SER A 46 -10.79 -10.42 -11.01
N GLN A 47 -10.96 -9.55 -12.00
CA GLN A 47 -10.62 -8.14 -11.86
C GLN A 47 -11.45 -7.55 -10.70
N PRO A 48 -10.82 -6.96 -9.67
CA PRO A 48 -11.55 -6.32 -8.58
C PRO A 48 -12.48 -5.24 -9.12
N ALA A 49 -13.66 -5.12 -8.49
CA ALA A 49 -14.61 -4.07 -8.80
C ALA A 49 -13.92 -2.71 -8.69
N ALA A 50 -14.18 -1.83 -9.66
CA ALA A 50 -13.66 -0.48 -9.59
C ALA A 50 -14.31 0.28 -8.42
N CYS A 51 -13.56 1.18 -7.80
CA CYS A 51 -14.09 2.15 -6.84
C CYS A 51 -14.07 3.57 -7.38
N HIS A 52 -13.16 3.90 -8.31
CA HIS A 52 -13.18 5.18 -9.01
C HIS A 52 -13.69 5.04 -10.46
N ASP A 53 -14.07 6.16 -11.06
CA ASP A 53 -14.33 6.27 -12.51
C ASP A 53 -13.04 6.08 -13.31
N ARG A 54 -12.78 4.84 -13.71
CA ARG A 54 -11.63 4.51 -14.53
C ARG A 54 -11.94 3.53 -15.64
N SER A 55 -11.19 3.68 -16.72
CA SER A 55 -11.08 2.69 -17.77
C SER A 55 -10.35 1.45 -17.25
N ASN A 56 -10.56 0.33 -17.95
CA ASN A 56 -9.77 -0.87 -17.72
C ASN A 56 -8.28 -0.59 -17.99
N PRO A 57 -7.37 -1.23 -17.22
CA PRO A 57 -5.94 -1.02 -17.40
C PRO A 57 -5.51 -1.41 -18.83
N THR A 58 -4.66 -0.59 -19.45
CA THR A 58 -4.11 -0.92 -20.77
C THR A 58 -3.20 -2.14 -20.70
N VAL A 59 -3.03 -2.86 -21.82
CA VAL A 59 -2.11 -4.00 -21.92
C VAL A 59 -0.67 -3.59 -21.54
N THR A 60 -0.26 -2.37 -21.89
CA THR A 60 1.05 -1.82 -21.53
C THR A 60 1.19 -1.62 -20.03
N ALA A 61 0.16 -1.08 -19.36
CA ALA A 61 0.14 -0.94 -17.91
C ALA A 61 0.19 -2.30 -17.21
N LEU A 62 -0.59 -3.29 -17.68
CA LEU A 62 -0.57 -4.64 -17.11
C LEU A 62 0.83 -5.29 -17.17
N LYS A 63 1.61 -5.06 -18.24
CA LYS A 63 3.00 -5.55 -18.36
C LYS A 63 3.96 -4.96 -17.33
N LEU A 64 3.62 -3.82 -16.74
CA LEU A 64 4.42 -3.17 -15.69
C LEU A 64 4.06 -3.67 -14.28
N MET A 65 2.96 -4.41 -14.14
CA MET A 65 2.54 -5.01 -12.88
C MET A 65 3.07 -6.43 -12.76
N ARG A 66 3.62 -6.75 -11.59
CA ARG A 66 3.99 -8.10 -11.18
C ARG A 66 3.16 -8.47 -9.96
N PHE A 67 2.22 -9.39 -10.14
CA PHE A 67 1.47 -9.98 -9.04
C PHE A 67 2.30 -11.05 -8.33
N ILE A 68 2.32 -10.99 -7.01
CA ILE A 68 3.11 -11.85 -6.13
C ILE A 68 2.18 -12.33 -5.02
N TYR A 69 1.93 -13.64 -4.99
CA TYR A 69 0.99 -14.26 -4.05
C TYR A 69 1.76 -14.96 -2.94
N LEU A 70 1.63 -14.49 -1.70
CA LEU A 70 2.43 -14.95 -0.56
C LEU A 70 1.50 -15.33 0.60
N SER A 71 1.51 -16.57 1.05
CA SER A 71 0.57 -17.06 2.07
C SER A 71 0.85 -16.55 3.49
N ASP A 72 2.10 -16.24 3.79
CA ASP A 72 2.58 -16.07 5.16
C ASP A 72 3.79 -15.13 5.27
N TYR A 73 4.17 -14.85 6.52
CA TYR A 73 5.28 -13.96 6.87
C TYR A 73 6.63 -14.37 6.27
N GLU A 74 6.98 -15.66 6.31
CA GLU A 74 8.27 -16.14 5.83
C GLU A 74 8.39 -15.95 4.31
N ALA A 75 7.29 -16.25 3.60
CA ALA A 75 7.17 -15.97 2.18
C ALA A 75 7.28 -14.46 1.88
N LEU A 76 6.61 -13.60 2.67
CA LEU A 76 6.71 -12.14 2.53
C LEU A 76 8.15 -11.66 2.68
N VAL A 77 8.80 -12.01 3.79
CA VAL A 77 10.16 -11.54 4.10
C VAL A 77 11.17 -12.06 3.07
N GLY A 78 11.10 -13.35 2.74
CA GLY A 78 11.98 -13.94 1.72
C GLY A 78 11.83 -13.27 0.35
N GLN A 79 10.63 -12.83 0.01
CA GLN A 79 10.34 -12.12 -1.23
C GLN A 79 10.79 -10.65 -1.20
N LEU A 80 10.59 -9.94 -0.09
CA LEU A 80 11.06 -8.56 0.10
C LEU A 80 12.57 -8.45 -0.11
N PHE A 81 13.37 -9.40 0.37
CA PHE A 81 14.81 -9.38 0.18
C PHE A 81 15.23 -9.53 -1.29
N LYS A 82 14.40 -10.11 -2.16
CA LYS A 82 14.74 -10.38 -3.56
C LYS A 82 14.27 -9.29 -4.54
N LEU A 83 13.40 -8.37 -4.13
CA LEU A 83 12.83 -7.38 -5.06
C LEU A 83 13.89 -6.55 -5.79
N HIS A 84 14.97 -6.19 -5.12
CA HIS A 84 16.05 -5.39 -5.69
C HIS A 84 16.94 -6.15 -6.68
N THR A 85 16.87 -7.48 -6.72
CA THR A 85 17.67 -8.32 -7.64
C THR A 85 16.92 -8.70 -8.91
N TYR A 86 15.65 -8.29 -9.02
CA TYR A 86 14.84 -8.55 -10.21
C TYR A 86 15.42 -7.86 -11.44
N ALA A 87 15.42 -8.56 -12.58
CA ALA A 87 15.81 -7.95 -13.87
C ALA A 87 15.04 -6.66 -14.17
N ALA A 88 13.78 -6.61 -13.72
CA ALA A 88 12.93 -5.44 -13.72
C ALA A 88 12.61 -5.04 -12.27
N VAL A 89 13.48 -4.27 -11.64
CA VAL A 89 13.31 -3.80 -10.25
C VAL A 89 12.06 -2.91 -10.14
N PRO A 90 11.16 -3.16 -9.17
CA PRO A 90 9.96 -2.35 -8.98
C PRO A 90 10.29 -1.00 -8.37
N SER A 91 9.59 0.04 -8.83
CA SER A 91 9.61 1.37 -8.21
C SER A 91 8.40 1.64 -7.32
N VAL A 92 7.42 0.74 -7.34
CA VAL A 92 6.24 0.77 -6.49
C VAL A 92 6.05 -0.61 -5.87
N ILE A 93 5.91 -0.67 -4.56
CA ILE A 93 5.65 -1.89 -3.79
C ILE A 93 4.28 -1.70 -3.13
N LEU A 94 3.32 -2.53 -3.52
CA LEU A 94 1.98 -2.57 -2.96
C LEU A 94 1.83 -3.83 -2.12
N ILE A 95 1.43 -3.70 -0.87
CA ILE A 95 1.17 -4.84 0.01
C ILE A 95 -0.28 -4.76 0.47
N ASP A 96 -1.12 -5.61 -0.10
CA ASP A 96 -2.51 -5.76 0.28
C ASP A 96 -2.64 -6.69 1.48
N SER A 97 -3.55 -6.35 2.40
CA SER A 97 -3.89 -7.14 3.59
C SER A 97 -2.67 -7.48 4.46
N LEU A 98 -1.90 -6.47 4.89
CA LEU A 98 -0.69 -6.67 5.70
C LEU A 98 -0.95 -7.53 6.95
N ASP A 99 -2.14 -7.39 7.54
CA ASP A 99 -2.60 -8.13 8.73
C ASP A 99 -2.39 -9.64 8.63
N ASN A 100 -2.55 -10.20 7.42
CA ASN A 100 -2.40 -11.65 7.20
C ASN A 100 -0.95 -12.12 7.43
N TYR A 101 0.02 -11.22 7.30
CA TYR A 101 1.44 -11.50 7.52
C TYR A 101 1.92 -11.15 8.94
N LEU A 102 1.06 -10.57 9.79
CA LEU A 102 1.44 -10.14 11.13
C LEU A 102 1.17 -11.21 12.21
N ASN A 103 0.34 -12.22 11.90
CA ASN A 103 -0.11 -13.25 12.84
C ASN A 103 0.79 -14.50 12.91
N PHE A 104 2.11 -14.37 12.75
CA PHE A 104 3.04 -15.50 12.81
C PHE A 104 3.67 -15.66 14.21
N GLY A 105 3.86 -16.91 14.65
CA GLY A 105 4.64 -17.26 15.85
C GLY A 105 4.03 -16.82 17.18
N ALA A 106 2.74 -17.07 17.42
CA ALA A 106 2.06 -16.74 18.68
C ALA A 106 2.52 -17.61 19.87
N THR A 107 3.78 -17.48 20.29
CA THR A 107 4.18 -17.79 21.67
C THR A 107 3.86 -16.57 22.52
N LYS A 108 3.15 -16.77 23.63
CA LYS A 108 2.53 -15.76 24.52
C LYS A 108 3.47 -14.68 25.11
N SER A 109 4.76 -14.68 24.74
CA SER A 109 5.81 -13.82 25.29
C SER A 109 6.33 -12.75 24.33
N ASP A 110 6.02 -12.81 23.02
CA ASP A 110 6.59 -11.87 22.04
C ASP A 110 5.63 -10.69 21.78
N ASP A 111 6.05 -9.49 22.22
CA ASP A 111 5.30 -8.24 22.06
C ASP A 111 4.93 -8.04 20.59
N SER A 112 3.62 -8.00 20.31
CA SER A 112 3.06 -7.84 18.97
C SER A 112 3.65 -6.61 18.26
N SER A 113 3.95 -5.55 19.01
CA SER A 113 4.54 -4.32 18.50
C SER A 113 5.92 -4.56 17.87
N THR A 114 6.74 -5.41 18.47
CA THR A 114 8.09 -5.73 17.98
C THR A 114 8.03 -6.49 16.65
N ARG A 115 7.08 -7.42 16.51
CA ARG A 115 6.88 -8.18 15.26
C ARG A 115 6.43 -7.28 14.12
N ILE A 116 5.44 -6.42 14.37
CA ILE A 116 4.96 -5.46 13.37
C ILE A 116 6.08 -4.50 12.95
N ALA A 117 6.87 -4.01 13.92
CA ALA A 117 8.02 -3.16 13.65
C ALA A 117 9.07 -3.86 12.75
N LYS A 118 9.37 -5.14 12.99
CA LYS A 118 10.29 -5.93 12.14
C LYS A 118 9.78 -6.07 10.70
N VAL A 119 8.49 -6.33 10.51
CA VAL A 119 7.87 -6.39 9.17
C VAL A 119 7.97 -5.04 8.47
N CYS A 120 7.58 -3.96 9.14
CA CYS A 120 7.65 -2.60 8.59
C CYS A 120 9.10 -2.20 8.22
N ALA A 121 10.06 -2.51 9.10
CA ALA A 121 11.48 -2.28 8.85
C ALA A 121 12.00 -3.07 7.63
N SER A 122 11.57 -4.32 7.47
CA SER A 122 11.94 -5.16 6.33
C SER A 122 11.41 -4.60 5.01
N ILE A 123 10.17 -4.10 5.02
CA ILE A 123 9.56 -3.44 3.85
C ILE A 123 10.33 -2.16 3.48
N LEU A 124 10.63 -1.31 4.46
CA LEU A 124 11.43 -0.10 4.23
C LEU A 124 12.83 -0.42 3.69
N HIS A 125 13.47 -1.44 4.25
CA HIS A 125 14.79 -1.88 3.81
C HIS A 125 14.76 -2.34 2.35
N SER A 126 13.77 -3.18 1.99
CA SER A 126 13.57 -3.64 0.61
C SER A 126 13.33 -2.48 -0.36
N ALA A 127 12.45 -1.54 0.00
CA ALA A 127 12.18 -0.35 -0.80
C ALA A 127 13.44 0.50 -0.98
N LYS A 128 14.24 0.65 0.08
CA LYS A 128 15.50 1.39 0.03
C LYS A 128 16.54 0.69 -0.86
N ALA A 129 16.62 -0.63 -0.83
CA ALA A 129 17.47 -1.41 -1.72
C ALA A 129 17.05 -1.21 -3.19
N CYS A 130 15.74 -1.29 -3.49
CA CYS A 130 15.21 -1.00 -4.83
C CYS A 130 15.55 0.43 -5.27
N SER A 131 15.40 1.42 -4.39
CA SER A 131 15.72 2.83 -4.68
C SER A 131 17.20 3.03 -5.01
N ARG A 132 18.11 2.33 -4.32
CA ARG A 132 19.56 2.38 -4.61
C ARG A 132 19.88 1.84 -6.00
N VAL A 133 19.28 0.71 -6.38
CA VAL A 133 19.49 0.11 -7.71
C VAL A 133 18.92 1.00 -8.82
N LEU A 134 17.71 1.52 -8.61
CA LEU A 134 17.02 2.35 -9.61
C LEU A 134 17.51 3.80 -9.67
N LYS A 135 18.24 4.27 -8.65
CA LYS A 135 18.65 5.68 -8.47
C LYS A 135 17.48 6.68 -8.53
N LYS A 136 16.30 6.26 -8.09
CA LYS A 136 15.08 7.10 -8.03
C LYS A 136 14.26 6.81 -6.76
N ASN A 137 13.19 7.59 -6.58
CA ASN A 137 12.25 7.38 -5.49
C ASN A 137 11.49 6.07 -5.67
N VAL A 138 11.29 5.35 -4.56
CA VAL A 138 10.44 4.15 -4.49
C VAL A 138 9.24 4.44 -3.60
N HIS A 139 8.07 4.03 -4.06
CA HIS A 139 6.81 4.22 -3.34
C HIS A 139 6.38 2.88 -2.71
N VAL A 140 6.01 2.92 -1.44
CA VAL A 140 5.45 1.80 -0.71
C VAL A 140 4.04 2.19 -0.31
N CYS A 141 3.05 1.39 -0.68
CA CYS A 141 1.68 1.55 -0.21
C CYS A 141 1.20 0.25 0.41
N ILE A 142 0.67 0.33 1.62
CA ILE A 142 0.25 -0.83 2.40
C ILE A 142 -1.21 -0.68 2.77
N TRP A 143 -1.98 -1.76 2.67
CA TRP A 143 -3.32 -1.85 3.23
C TRP A 143 -3.34 -2.61 4.55
N SER A 144 -4.05 -2.06 5.55
CA SER A 144 -4.33 -2.69 6.83
C SER A 144 -5.82 -2.55 7.17
N SER A 145 -6.50 -3.64 7.47
CA SER A 145 -7.89 -3.65 7.92
C SER A 145 -8.06 -3.77 9.41
N SER A 146 -6.96 -3.98 10.13
CA SER A 146 -6.98 -4.01 11.58
C SER A 146 -6.36 -2.76 12.20
N ASN A 147 -6.66 -2.56 13.49
CA ASN A 147 -5.95 -1.63 14.35
C ASN A 147 -4.67 -2.25 14.96
N LEU A 148 -4.14 -3.35 14.40
CA LEU A 148 -2.91 -3.99 14.90
C LEU A 148 -1.73 -3.02 14.86
N ILE A 149 -1.66 -2.17 13.84
CA ILE A 149 -0.63 -1.13 13.74
C ILE A 149 -1.03 0.03 14.65
N ASN A 150 -0.45 0.10 15.84
CA ASN A 150 -0.68 1.19 16.79
C ASN A 150 -0.13 2.53 16.28
N ASN A 151 -0.54 3.64 16.93
CA ASN A 151 -0.16 4.99 16.52
C ASN A 151 1.35 5.23 16.49
N PHE A 152 2.11 4.61 17.40
CA PHE A 152 3.56 4.74 17.43
C PHE A 152 4.21 4.14 16.18
N ILE A 153 3.82 2.91 15.82
CA ILE A 153 4.32 2.26 14.60
C ILE A 153 3.87 3.01 13.35
N ARG A 154 2.61 3.49 13.30
CA ARG A 154 2.10 4.29 12.17
C ARG A 154 3.00 5.48 11.89
N THR A 155 3.25 6.29 12.92
CA THR A 155 4.05 7.52 12.80
C THR A 155 5.55 7.28 12.61
N MET A 156 6.07 6.12 13.02
CA MET A 156 7.48 5.77 12.87
C MET A 156 7.84 5.27 11.46
N TYR A 157 6.94 4.51 10.81
CA TYR A 157 7.24 3.82 9.54
C TYR A 157 6.52 4.40 8.32
N PHE A 158 5.43 5.15 8.52
CA PHE A 158 4.61 5.70 7.43
C PHE A 158 4.60 7.22 7.45
N ARG A 159 4.97 7.83 6.31
CA ARG A 159 4.92 9.28 6.11
C ARG A 159 3.50 9.78 5.85
N ASN A 160 2.69 8.93 5.22
CA ASN A 160 1.33 9.23 4.83
C ASN A 160 0.43 8.14 5.38
N VAL A 161 -0.60 8.50 6.13
CA VAL A 161 -1.54 7.55 6.72
C VAL A 161 -2.94 8.04 6.40
N TRP A 162 -3.74 7.19 5.79
CA TRP A 162 -5.12 7.49 5.39
C TRP A 162 -6.07 6.45 5.94
N HIS A 163 -7.25 6.90 6.36
CA HIS A 163 -8.36 6.06 6.76
C HIS A 163 -9.44 6.12 5.69
N LEU A 164 -9.92 4.96 5.26
CA LEU A 164 -10.95 4.81 4.25
C LEU A 164 -12.17 4.20 4.91
N THR A 165 -13.29 4.91 4.80
CA THR A 165 -14.58 4.53 5.38
C THR A 165 -15.62 4.51 4.28
N GLU A 166 -16.29 3.37 4.09
CA GLU A 166 -17.51 3.31 3.28
C GLU A 166 -18.70 3.91 4.04
N LYS A 167 -19.47 4.74 3.36
CA LYS A 167 -20.73 5.31 3.81
C LYS A 167 -21.83 5.02 2.78
N GLU A 168 -23.08 5.21 3.19
CA GLU A 168 -24.26 5.08 2.32
C GLU A 168 -24.30 3.74 1.57
N ASP A 169 -24.21 2.64 2.32
CA ASP A 169 -24.22 1.27 1.80
C ASP A 169 -23.15 1.02 0.73
N GLY A 170 -21.99 1.65 0.88
CA GLY A 170 -20.83 1.48 0.00
C GLY A 170 -20.87 2.31 -1.27
N LYS A 171 -21.81 3.26 -1.41
CA LYS A 171 -21.86 4.20 -2.53
C LYS A 171 -20.85 5.34 -2.38
N MET A 172 -20.58 5.75 -1.15
CA MET A 172 -19.65 6.83 -0.84
C MET A 172 -18.42 6.28 -0.12
N ILE A 173 -17.23 6.72 -0.54
CA ILE A 173 -15.99 6.46 0.18
C ILE A 173 -15.45 7.78 0.71
N VAL A 174 -15.24 7.84 2.02
CA VAL A 174 -14.56 8.95 2.70
C VAL A 174 -13.12 8.54 2.95
N VAL A 175 -12.18 9.36 2.50
CA VAL A 175 -10.75 9.17 2.69
C VAL A 175 -10.18 10.28 3.55
N GLU A 176 -9.80 9.97 4.78
CA GLU A 176 -9.38 10.93 5.80
C GLU A 176 -7.88 10.75 6.09
N LYS A 177 -7.11 11.83 6.01
CA LYS A 177 -5.69 11.79 6.36
C LYS A 177 -5.58 11.76 7.88
N PHE A 178 -4.84 10.79 8.41
CA PHE A 178 -4.48 10.81 9.81
C PHE A 178 -3.43 11.91 10.04
N PRO A 179 -3.65 12.84 10.97
CA PRO A 179 -2.70 13.91 11.24
C PRO A 179 -1.46 13.32 11.92
N VAL A 180 -0.34 13.32 11.19
CA VAL A 180 0.98 13.03 11.75
C VAL A 180 1.66 14.36 12.04
N GLY A 181 1.53 14.86 13.27
CA GLY A 181 2.02 16.19 13.66
C GLY A 181 1.03 17.33 13.38
N SER A 182 1.52 18.56 13.21
CA SER A 182 0.70 19.80 13.08
C SER A 182 0.23 20.11 11.65
N LEU A 183 0.14 19.12 10.76
CA LEU A 183 -0.30 19.34 9.38
C LEU A 183 -1.82 19.24 9.25
N LEU A 184 -2.40 20.14 8.46
CA LEU A 184 -3.84 20.28 8.22
C LEU A 184 -4.54 18.93 8.02
N GLU A 185 -5.69 18.77 8.66
CA GLU A 185 -6.68 17.76 8.33
C GLU A 185 -7.00 17.86 6.84
N ARG A 186 -6.73 16.78 6.09
CA ARG A 186 -7.13 16.64 4.69
C ARG A 186 -8.11 15.47 4.61
N SER A 187 -9.33 15.74 4.16
CA SER A 187 -10.30 14.70 3.84
C SER A 187 -10.73 14.87 2.39
N TYR A 188 -10.97 13.73 1.74
CA TYR A 188 -11.56 13.65 0.43
C TYR A 188 -12.79 12.77 0.52
N VAL A 189 -13.85 13.17 -0.15
CA VAL A 189 -15.08 12.41 -0.27
C VAL A 189 -15.29 12.17 -1.75
N TYR A 190 -15.59 10.95 -2.13
CA TYR A 190 -16.03 10.65 -3.49
C TYR A 190 -17.10 9.56 -3.50
N HIS A 191 -18.04 9.70 -4.43
CA HIS A 191 -19.04 8.70 -4.77
C HIS A 191 -18.45 7.76 -5.81
N LYS A 192 -18.68 6.46 -5.63
CA LYS A 192 -18.27 5.46 -6.60
C LYS A 192 -18.99 5.73 -7.92
N PHE A 193 -18.23 5.88 -8.99
CA PHE A 193 -18.71 5.98 -10.37
C PHE A 193 -19.46 7.26 -10.78
N GLU A 194 -19.46 8.32 -9.97
CA GLU A 194 -20.23 9.54 -10.26
C GLU A 194 -19.38 10.80 -10.39
N ASP A 195 -18.22 10.84 -9.73
CA ASP A 195 -17.56 12.12 -9.48
C ASP A 195 -16.42 12.41 -10.47
N GLY A 196 -15.95 11.40 -11.23
CA GLY A 196 -14.72 11.52 -12.05
C GLY A 196 -13.44 11.77 -11.24
N ILE A 197 -13.54 11.76 -9.90
CA ILE A 197 -12.46 12.08 -8.98
C ILE A 197 -11.52 10.88 -8.88
N ARG A 198 -10.21 11.12 -9.06
CA ARG A 198 -9.15 10.16 -8.77
C ARG A 198 -8.35 10.66 -7.56
N VAL A 199 -8.72 10.22 -6.36
CA VAL A 199 -8.03 10.64 -5.12
C VAL A 199 -6.63 9.99 -4.99
N LEU A 200 -6.35 8.98 -5.80
CA LEU A 200 -5.10 8.21 -5.77
C LEU A 200 -3.85 9.09 -5.96
N ALA A 201 -3.90 10.11 -6.82
CA ALA A 201 -2.75 11.00 -6.99
C ALA A 201 -2.43 11.76 -5.69
N GLN A 202 -3.46 12.24 -4.99
CA GLN A 202 -3.36 13.01 -3.74
C GLN A 202 -2.95 12.13 -2.55
N ILE A 203 -3.31 10.85 -2.57
CA ILE A 203 -3.01 9.87 -1.52
C ILE A 203 -1.62 9.24 -1.70
N LEU A 204 -1.24 8.93 -2.94
CA LEU A 204 -0.03 8.16 -3.25
C LEU A 204 1.21 9.03 -3.47
N TYR A 205 1.03 10.29 -3.86
CA TYR A 205 2.11 11.27 -3.88
C TYR A 205 2.15 12.05 -2.57
N HIS A 206 3.35 12.17 -2.02
CA HIS A 206 3.60 13.15 -0.97
C HIS A 206 3.78 14.51 -1.65
N SER A 207 2.88 15.47 -1.40
CA SER A 207 3.15 16.87 -1.70
C SER A 207 4.32 17.29 -0.81
N ILE A 208 5.51 17.38 -1.39
CA ILE A 208 6.59 18.15 -0.79
C ILE A 208 6.20 19.60 -1.06
N ASP A 209 5.62 20.24 -0.05
CA ASP A 209 5.77 21.68 0.12
C ASP A 209 7.08 21.91 0.88
#